data_AF-A0A945LE12-F1
#
_entry.id   AF-A0A945LE12-F1
#
_cell.length_a   1.000
_cell.length_b   1.000
_cell.length_c   1.000
_cell.angle_alpha   90.00
_cell.angle_beta   90.00
_cell.angle_gamma   90.00
#
_symmetry.space_group_name_H-M   'P 1'
#
loop_
_entity.id
_entity.type
_entity.pdbx_description
1 polymer ?
#
loop_
_entity_poly.entity_id
_entity_poly.type
_entity_poly.pdbx_seq_one_letter_code
_entity_poly.pdbx_strand_id
1 'polypeptide(L)'
;MYASPIFKAANLKGSDVKIFIVKDNSLNAFVAGGQKLFINTGLIINSDSPGQIIGVIAHETGHIAGGHLSRIHDALSKSTGPAILGLLLGGAAAVVSGRGDVGAAIIAGGQNAALRNFLAYNRTQEASADHAAISYLEKTEQSARGLLNFMEKLGDQELLSPAQQDPYVRSHPLTRNRMATLANHIETSKFSDQPETERFTALHRRMKAKLFAFLNPYGRTIRIYKTNDPSLESRYARAIAEYRRTNLEPALKLINGLIAEHPQDPYFHELKGQMLFENGRIIESIRAYGTAAQILPDAPLIRRDLARAQIEANDPKLLNAAIANLEIALSRDRESASNWRFLAIAHGRNGDQGRSYLALGEEALLRGKPPVARFQAGRAKNLYKRGSREWLQAEDILLAADDLERTQKRRKNNR
;
A
#
# COMPACT_ATOMS: atom_id res chain seq x y z
N MET A 1 -10.01 0.39 8.46
CA MET A 1 -11.30 -0.33 8.41
C MET A 1 -11.08 -1.83 8.41
N TYR A 2 -10.46 -2.43 7.38
CA TYR A 2 -10.10 -3.87 7.40
C TYR A 2 -8.95 -4.18 8.37
N ALA A 3 -7.85 -3.44 8.26
CA ALA A 3 -6.63 -3.76 8.99
C ALA A 3 -6.62 -3.32 10.47
N SER A 4 -7.25 -2.19 10.79
CA SER A 4 -7.16 -1.58 12.13
C SER A 4 -7.64 -2.51 13.27
N PRO A 5 -8.78 -3.24 13.14
CA PRO A 5 -9.19 -4.22 14.15
C PRO A 5 -8.17 -5.36 14.32
N ILE A 6 -7.63 -5.86 13.20
CA ILE A 6 -6.63 -6.93 13.19
C ILE A 6 -5.33 -6.49 13.88
N PHE A 7 -4.82 -5.30 13.55
CA PHE A 7 -3.64 -4.74 14.21
C PHE A 7 -3.85 -4.57 15.71
N LYS A 8 -5.04 -4.10 16.12
CA LYS A 8 -5.39 -3.99 17.54
C LYS A 8 -5.43 -5.37 18.22
N ALA A 9 -6.00 -6.38 17.58
CA ALA A 9 -6.03 -7.76 18.10
C ALA A 9 -4.63 -8.40 18.23
N ALA A 10 -3.69 -7.96 17.38
CA ALA A 10 -2.27 -8.30 17.41
C ALA A 10 -1.44 -7.43 18.37
N ASN A 11 -2.07 -6.53 19.13
CA ASN A 11 -1.41 -5.57 20.02
C ASN A 11 -0.39 -4.66 19.29
N LEU A 12 -0.63 -4.38 18.01
CA LEU A 12 0.13 -3.42 17.22
C LEU A 12 -0.62 -2.08 17.23
N LYS A 13 0.11 -0.98 17.45
CA LYS A 13 -0.47 0.35 17.25
C LYS A 13 -0.66 0.54 15.74
N GLY A 14 -1.89 0.85 15.32
CA GLY A 14 -2.20 0.99 13.90
C GLY A 14 -1.40 2.08 13.17
N SER A 15 -0.84 3.06 13.90
CA SER A 15 0.10 4.06 13.37
C SER A 15 1.46 3.49 12.97
N ASP A 16 1.83 2.36 13.57
CA ASP A 16 3.16 1.78 13.43
C ASP A 16 3.21 0.84 12.23
N VAL A 17 2.06 0.31 11.81
CA VAL A 17 1.92 -0.51 10.61
C VAL A 17 1.48 0.31 9.41
N LYS A 18 2.31 0.36 8.38
CA LYS A 18 2.02 1.07 7.13
C LYS A 18 1.63 0.11 6.04
N ILE A 19 0.55 0.42 5.32
CA ILE A 19 0.08 -0.37 4.19
C ILE A 19 0.44 0.35 2.90
N PHE A 20 1.13 -0.34 2.01
CA PHE A 20 1.50 0.12 0.68
C PHE A 20 0.76 -0.69 -0.36
N ILE A 21 0.09 0.00 -1.29
CA ILE A 21 -0.52 -0.64 -2.45
C ILE A 21 0.47 -0.58 -3.61
N VAL A 22 0.86 -1.74 -4.11
CA VAL A 22 1.86 -1.88 -5.18
C VAL A 22 1.15 -2.18 -6.48
N LYS A 23 1.37 -1.34 -7.50
CA LYS A 23 0.84 -1.56 -8.86
C LYS A 23 1.54 -2.76 -9.48
N ASP A 24 0.93 -3.92 -9.30
CA ASP A 24 1.36 -5.21 -9.82
C ASP A 24 0.11 -6.09 -9.96
N ASN A 25 0.00 -6.85 -11.05
CA ASN A 25 -1.18 -7.66 -11.37
C ASN A 25 -1.16 -9.04 -10.69
N SER A 26 -0.07 -9.41 -10.03
CA SER A 26 0.04 -10.67 -9.30
C SER A 26 -0.79 -10.67 -8.01
N LEU A 27 -1.24 -11.86 -7.61
CA LEU A 27 -1.88 -12.08 -6.32
C LEU A 27 -0.78 -12.19 -5.28
N ASN A 28 -0.41 -11.08 -4.66
CA ASN A 28 0.61 -11.07 -3.62
C ASN A 28 0.35 -10.03 -2.53
N ALA A 29 0.83 -10.36 -1.34
CA ALA A 29 1.02 -9.46 -0.22
C ALA A 29 2.26 -9.95 0.55
N PHE A 30 2.96 -9.04 1.20
CA PHE A 30 4.13 -9.40 2.01
C PHE A 30 4.46 -8.28 2.98
N VAL A 31 5.22 -8.61 4.01
CA VAL A 31 5.76 -7.62 4.95
C VAL A 31 7.26 -7.43 4.72
N ALA A 32 7.75 -6.20 4.77
CA ALA A 32 9.18 -5.92 4.61
C ALA A 32 9.64 -4.73 5.46
N GLY A 33 10.91 -4.75 5.90
CA GLY A 33 11.51 -3.60 6.60
C GLY A 33 10.80 -3.25 7.92
N GLY A 34 10.34 -4.26 8.66
CA GLY A 34 9.59 -4.11 9.91
C GLY A 34 8.09 -4.09 9.68
N GLN A 35 7.40 -3.05 10.16
CA GLN A 35 5.94 -2.94 10.17
C GLN A 35 5.39 -2.34 8.87
N LYS A 36 5.89 -2.75 7.70
CA LYS A 36 5.35 -2.30 6.40
C LYS A 36 4.74 -3.47 5.66
N LEU A 37 3.44 -3.39 5.45
CA LEU A 37 2.66 -4.33 4.69
C LEU A 37 2.54 -3.84 3.25
N PHE A 38 2.85 -4.69 2.30
CA PHE A 38 2.70 -4.44 0.87
C PHE A 38 1.59 -5.33 0.34
N ILE A 39 0.66 -4.76 -0.43
CA ILE A 39 -0.44 -5.50 -1.05
C ILE A 39 -0.44 -5.15 -2.54
N ASN A 40 -0.36 -6.16 -3.40
CA ASN A 40 -0.40 -5.96 -4.84
C ASN A 40 -1.82 -5.65 -5.30
N THR A 41 -1.95 -4.79 -6.30
CA THR A 41 -3.26 -4.43 -6.89
C THR A 41 -3.99 -5.65 -7.48
N GLY A 42 -3.24 -6.65 -7.95
CA GLY A 42 -3.76 -7.93 -8.44
C GLY A 42 -4.52 -8.71 -7.38
N LEU A 43 -4.02 -8.77 -6.14
CA LEU A 43 -4.72 -9.39 -5.02
C LEU A 43 -6.06 -8.71 -4.77
N ILE A 44 -6.08 -7.38 -4.72
CA ILE A 44 -7.31 -6.60 -4.47
C ILE A 44 -8.33 -6.83 -5.60
N ILE A 45 -7.90 -6.72 -6.85
CA ILE A 45 -8.79 -6.89 -8.02
C ILE A 45 -9.34 -8.31 -8.12
N ASN A 46 -8.53 -9.33 -7.80
CA ASN A 46 -8.95 -10.72 -7.92
C ASN A 46 -9.59 -11.28 -6.65
N SER A 47 -9.66 -10.53 -5.56
CA SER A 47 -10.33 -10.99 -4.34
C SER A 47 -11.86 -10.98 -4.49
N ASP A 48 -12.53 -12.05 -4.07
CA ASP A 48 -13.97 -12.27 -4.26
C ASP A 48 -14.81 -11.61 -3.15
N SER A 49 -14.26 -11.54 -1.93
CA SER A 49 -14.92 -10.92 -0.77
C SER A 49 -13.95 -10.04 0.04
N PRO A 50 -14.48 -9.15 0.91
CA PRO A 50 -13.66 -8.45 1.89
C PRO A 50 -12.87 -9.42 2.78
N GLY A 51 -13.47 -10.54 3.16
CA GLY A 51 -12.87 -11.56 4.02
C GLY A 51 -11.55 -12.13 3.48
N GLN A 52 -11.40 -12.26 2.16
CA GLN A 52 -10.11 -12.68 1.57
C GLN A 52 -9.00 -11.65 1.86
N ILE A 53 -9.27 -10.35 1.66
CA ILE A 53 -8.28 -9.29 1.95
C ILE A 53 -8.00 -9.23 3.46
N ILE A 54 -9.05 -9.32 4.29
CA ILE A 54 -8.92 -9.27 5.76
C ILE A 54 -8.10 -10.47 6.25
N GLY A 55 -8.35 -11.67 5.72
CA GLY A 55 -7.62 -12.89 6.02
C GLY A 55 -6.13 -12.77 5.67
N VAL A 56 -5.82 -12.27 4.47
CA VAL A 56 -4.43 -12.00 4.08
C VAL A 56 -3.79 -10.97 5.02
N ILE A 57 -4.47 -9.87 5.34
CA ILE A 57 -3.95 -8.88 6.29
C ILE A 57 -3.71 -9.53 7.67
N ALA A 58 -4.56 -10.43 8.12
CA ALA A 58 -4.38 -11.15 9.38
C ALA A 58 -3.16 -12.07 9.36
N HIS A 59 -2.95 -12.80 8.26
CA HIS A 59 -1.76 -13.63 8.03
C HIS A 59 -0.48 -12.78 8.05
N GLU A 60 -0.43 -11.71 7.28
CA GLU A 60 0.72 -10.81 7.23
C GLU A 60 0.97 -10.10 8.58
N THR A 61 -0.10 -9.81 9.32
CA THR A 61 0.01 -9.29 10.70
C THR A 61 0.64 -10.34 11.62
N GLY A 62 0.37 -11.63 11.40
CA GLY A 62 1.05 -12.74 12.05
C GLY A 62 2.56 -12.70 11.83
N HIS A 63 3.01 -12.43 10.60
CA HIS A 63 4.44 -12.24 10.30
C HIS A 63 5.06 -11.04 11.02
N ILE A 64 4.34 -9.92 11.11
CA ILE A 64 4.80 -8.73 11.85
C ILE A 64 4.95 -9.06 13.33
N ALA A 65 3.90 -9.59 13.96
CA ALA A 65 3.86 -9.86 15.39
C ALA A 65 4.85 -10.97 15.79
N GLY A 66 5.03 -11.99 14.95
CA GLY A 66 5.98 -13.09 15.19
C GLY A 66 7.46 -12.71 15.02
N GLY A 67 7.75 -11.52 14.48
CA GLY A 67 9.13 -11.08 14.19
C GLY A 67 9.84 -11.98 13.18
N HIS A 68 9.07 -12.68 12.33
CA HIS A 68 9.60 -13.73 11.46
C HIS A 68 10.57 -13.17 10.40
N LEU A 69 10.36 -11.93 9.95
CA LEU A 69 11.23 -11.26 8.96
C LEU A 69 12.62 -10.91 9.47
N SER A 70 12.76 -10.45 10.72
CA SER A 70 14.08 -10.23 11.31
C SER A 70 14.81 -11.56 11.52
N ARG A 71 14.08 -12.61 11.89
CA ARG A 71 14.65 -13.95 12.12
C ARG A 71 15.07 -14.67 10.83
N ILE A 72 14.40 -14.42 9.70
CA ILE A 72 14.84 -14.92 8.38
C ILE A 72 16.17 -14.28 7.99
N HIS A 73 16.35 -12.98 8.25
CA HIS A 73 17.65 -12.32 8.04
C HIS A 73 18.73 -12.92 8.95
N ASP A 74 18.42 -13.21 10.21
CA ASP A 74 19.35 -13.88 11.14
C ASP A 74 19.66 -15.33 10.71
N ALA A 75 18.71 -16.03 10.08
CA ALA A 75 18.91 -17.39 9.56
C ALA A 75 19.73 -17.40 8.26
N LEU A 76 19.59 -16.38 7.42
CA LEU A 76 20.33 -16.22 6.17
C LEU A 76 21.73 -15.61 6.36
N SER A 77 21.93 -14.79 7.40
CA SER A 77 23.24 -14.20 7.74
C SER A 77 24.18 -15.19 8.46
N LYS A 78 23.66 -16.32 8.93
CA LYS A 78 24.45 -17.49 9.36
C LYS A 78 25.01 -18.24 8.14
N SER A 79 25.96 -19.16 8.35
CA SER A 79 26.79 -19.82 7.31
C SER A 79 26.05 -20.60 6.20
N THR A 80 24.72 -20.56 6.16
CA THR A 80 23.82 -21.25 5.23
C THR A 80 23.31 -20.36 4.09
N GLY A 81 23.38 -19.03 4.19
CA GLY A 81 22.86 -18.09 3.17
C GLY A 81 23.47 -18.26 1.78
N PRO A 82 24.81 -18.27 1.63
CA PRO A 82 25.47 -18.49 0.33
C PRO A 82 25.18 -19.86 -0.29
N ALA A 83 25.01 -20.90 0.53
CA ALA A 83 24.71 -22.26 0.05
C ALA A 83 23.28 -22.37 -0.49
N ILE A 84 22.30 -21.75 0.16
CA ILE A 84 20.90 -21.72 -0.32
C ILE A 84 20.80 -20.90 -1.60
N LEU A 85 21.48 -19.74 -1.67
CA LEU A 85 21.49 -18.90 -2.86
C LEU A 85 22.17 -19.59 -4.05
N GLY A 86 23.27 -20.31 -3.81
CA GLY A 86 23.97 -21.12 -4.81
C GLY A 86 23.11 -22.26 -5.37
N LEU A 87 22.31 -22.93 -4.53
CA LEU A 87 21.37 -23.96 -4.98
C LEU A 87 20.24 -23.39 -5.85
N LEU A 88 19.66 -22.25 -5.47
CA LEU A 88 18.58 -21.61 -6.22
C LEU A 88 19.06 -21.10 -7.60
N LEU A 89 20.26 -20.51 -7.64
CA LEU A 89 20.87 -20.02 -8.88
C LEU A 89 21.38 -21.17 -9.77
N GLY A 90 21.94 -22.23 -9.17
CA GLY A 90 22.39 -23.42 -9.88
C GLY A 90 21.24 -24.21 -10.52
N GLY A 91 20.10 -24.31 -9.82
CA GLY A 91 18.89 -24.94 -10.36
C GLY A 91 18.29 -24.19 -11.55
N ALA A 92 18.29 -22.85 -11.51
CA ALA A 92 17.81 -22.03 -12.62
C ALA A 92 18.70 -22.15 -13.88
N ALA A 93 20.03 -22.23 -13.70
CA ALA A 93 20.98 -22.39 -14.81
C ALA A 93 20.86 -23.77 -15.52
N ALA A 94 20.53 -24.83 -14.79
CA ALA A 94 20.28 -26.16 -15.35
C ALA A 94 19.01 -26.20 -16.23
N VAL A 95 17.97 -25.44 -15.87
CA VAL A 95 16.72 -25.36 -16.64
C VAL A 95 16.89 -24.56 -17.93
N VAL A 96 17.72 -23.51 -17.94
CA VAL A 96 17.91 -22.63 -19.11
C VAL A 96 18.85 -23.23 -20.16
N SER A 97 19.78 -24.09 -19.78
CA SER A 97 20.85 -24.59 -20.66
C SER A 97 20.50 -25.86 -21.46
N GLY A 98 19.37 -26.52 -21.18
CA GLY A 98 18.92 -27.72 -21.91
C GLY A 98 19.85 -28.95 -21.80
N ARG A 99 20.90 -28.86 -20.96
CA ARG A 99 21.92 -29.89 -20.75
C ARG A 99 21.71 -30.55 -19.39
N GLY A 100 20.94 -31.64 -19.38
CA GLY A 100 20.63 -32.43 -18.17
C GLY A 100 21.85 -33.10 -17.52
N ASP A 101 22.99 -33.07 -18.19
CA ASP A 101 24.26 -33.69 -17.86
C ASP A 101 25.21 -32.78 -17.05
N VAL A 102 24.99 -31.46 -17.02
CA VAL A 102 25.87 -30.52 -16.27
C VAL A 102 25.23 -30.02 -14.96
N GLY A 103 23.92 -30.15 -14.80
CA GLY A 103 23.20 -29.67 -13.60
C GLY A 103 23.17 -30.63 -12.40
N ALA A 104 23.48 -31.91 -12.57
CA ALA A 104 23.23 -32.95 -11.57
C ALA A 104 24.42 -33.25 -10.63
N ALA A 105 25.64 -32.83 -10.99
CA ALA A 105 26.88 -33.34 -10.37
C ALA A 105 27.30 -32.66 -9.05
N ILE A 106 26.61 -31.62 -8.58
CA ILE A 106 26.93 -30.92 -7.30
C ILE A 106 25.99 -31.36 -6.14
N ILE A 107 25.12 -32.37 -6.36
CA ILE A 107 23.99 -32.68 -5.48
C ILE A 107 24.33 -33.68 -4.32
N ALA A 108 25.53 -34.23 -4.27
CA ALA A 108 25.84 -35.30 -3.32
C ALA A 108 26.26 -34.78 -1.91
N GLY A 109 25.32 -34.77 -0.96
CA GLY A 109 25.61 -35.12 0.44
C GLY A 109 25.28 -34.09 1.52
N GLY A 110 25.78 -32.86 1.46
CA GLY A 110 25.68 -31.89 2.58
C GLY A 110 24.67 -30.74 2.40
N GLN A 111 24.47 -30.29 1.17
CA GLN A 111 23.73 -29.05 0.86
C GLN A 111 22.19 -29.24 0.93
N ASN A 112 21.69 -30.46 0.82
CA ASN A 112 20.27 -30.78 0.91
C ASN A 112 19.69 -30.62 2.34
N ALA A 113 20.51 -30.79 3.39
CA ALA A 113 20.04 -30.62 4.78
C ALA A 113 19.72 -29.15 5.09
N ALA A 114 20.58 -28.22 4.63
CA ALA A 114 20.37 -26.79 4.81
C ALA A 114 19.10 -26.30 4.08
N LEU A 115 18.89 -26.72 2.82
CA LEU A 115 17.68 -26.39 2.08
C LEU A 115 16.43 -27.00 2.73
N ARG A 116 16.47 -28.29 3.12
CA ARG A 116 15.35 -28.92 3.83
C ARG A 116 15.02 -28.22 5.15
N ASN A 117 16.04 -27.83 5.91
CA ASN A 117 15.88 -27.10 7.17
C ASN A 117 15.29 -25.71 6.94
N PHE A 118 15.74 -25.00 5.90
CA PHE A 118 15.17 -23.71 5.49
C PHE A 118 13.69 -23.85 5.09
N LEU A 119 13.35 -24.83 4.25
CA LEU A 119 11.97 -25.08 3.84
C LEU A 119 11.09 -25.52 5.01
N ALA A 120 11.61 -26.34 5.93
CA ALA A 120 10.91 -26.75 7.15
C ALA A 120 10.70 -25.56 8.11
N TYR A 121 11.71 -24.72 8.28
CA TYR A 121 11.62 -23.48 9.04
C TYR A 121 10.55 -22.56 8.45
N ASN A 122 10.56 -22.35 7.13
CA ASN A 122 9.57 -21.53 6.44
C ASN A 122 8.14 -22.05 6.67
N ARG A 123 7.90 -23.36 6.45
CA ARG A 123 6.59 -23.98 6.77
C ARG A 123 6.14 -23.76 8.22
N THR A 124 7.08 -23.76 9.17
CA THR A 124 6.78 -23.49 10.58
C THR A 124 6.40 -22.02 10.79
N GLN A 125 7.06 -21.08 10.11
CA GLN A 125 6.69 -19.65 10.18
C GLN A 125 5.30 -19.41 9.58
N GLU A 126 4.99 -20.05 8.45
CA GLU A 126 3.68 -19.99 7.80
C GLU A 126 2.56 -20.52 8.70
N ALA A 127 2.74 -21.71 9.30
CA ALA A 127 1.76 -22.26 10.24
C ALA A 127 1.58 -21.36 11.47
N SER A 128 2.66 -20.79 12.00
CA SER A 128 2.60 -19.80 13.08
C SER A 128 1.80 -18.55 12.69
N ALA A 129 2.03 -18.03 11.48
CA ALA A 129 1.29 -16.88 10.96
C ALA A 129 -0.20 -17.21 10.74
N ASP A 130 -0.54 -18.40 10.24
CA ASP A 130 -1.94 -18.84 10.09
C ASP A 130 -2.65 -18.98 11.44
N HIS A 131 -2.00 -19.57 12.44
CA HIS A 131 -2.55 -19.65 13.80
C HIS A 131 -2.76 -18.27 14.43
N ALA A 132 -1.82 -17.35 14.21
CA ALA A 132 -1.97 -15.96 14.65
C ALA A 132 -3.14 -15.29 13.93
N ALA A 133 -3.26 -15.47 12.61
CA ALA A 133 -4.37 -14.94 11.82
C ALA A 133 -5.73 -15.43 12.32
N ILE A 134 -5.86 -16.73 12.56
CA ILE A 134 -7.04 -17.35 13.18
C ILE A 134 -7.35 -16.65 14.52
N SER A 135 -6.35 -16.52 15.40
CA SER A 135 -6.53 -15.86 16.70
C SER A 135 -7.01 -14.40 16.57
N TYR A 136 -6.49 -13.66 15.59
CA TYR A 136 -6.90 -12.27 15.35
C TYR A 136 -8.32 -12.18 14.79
N LEU A 137 -8.66 -13.06 13.85
CA LEU A 137 -9.99 -13.12 13.24
C LEU A 137 -11.03 -13.46 14.31
N GLU A 138 -10.78 -14.46 15.16
CA GLU A 138 -11.59 -14.79 16.34
C GLU A 138 -11.79 -13.60 17.28
N LYS A 139 -10.70 -12.92 17.68
CA LYS A 139 -10.76 -11.74 18.57
C LYS A 139 -11.55 -10.57 17.97
N THR A 140 -11.63 -10.52 16.64
CA THR A 140 -12.38 -9.48 15.91
C THR A 140 -13.72 -9.98 15.42
N GLU A 141 -14.14 -11.19 15.82
CA GLU A 141 -15.41 -11.80 15.47
C GLU A 141 -15.62 -11.90 13.95
N GLN A 142 -14.57 -12.24 13.22
CA GLN A 142 -14.55 -12.35 11.76
C GLN A 142 -14.25 -13.79 11.33
N SER A 143 -14.88 -14.23 10.24
CA SER A 143 -14.70 -15.58 9.72
C SER A 143 -13.29 -15.78 9.13
N ALA A 144 -12.68 -16.93 9.44
CA ALA A 144 -11.45 -17.40 8.80
C ALA A 144 -11.67 -17.97 7.39
N ARG A 145 -12.93 -18.14 6.96
CA ARG A 145 -13.29 -18.67 5.64
C ARG A 145 -12.70 -17.85 4.50
N GLY A 146 -12.60 -16.53 4.65
CA GLY A 146 -11.95 -15.68 3.66
C GLY A 146 -10.48 -16.03 3.43
N LEU A 147 -9.73 -16.35 4.48
CA LEU A 147 -8.32 -16.78 4.35
C LEU A 147 -8.22 -18.15 3.67
N LEU A 148 -9.08 -19.11 4.06
CA LEU A 148 -9.12 -20.42 3.41
C LEU A 148 -9.42 -20.30 1.91
N ASN A 149 -10.48 -19.57 1.54
CA ASN A 149 -10.85 -19.36 0.13
C ASN A 149 -9.72 -18.71 -0.68
N PHE A 150 -8.94 -17.82 -0.05
CA PHE A 150 -7.77 -17.23 -0.71
C PHE A 150 -6.66 -18.26 -0.92
N MET A 151 -6.38 -19.13 0.06
CA MET A 151 -5.42 -20.22 -0.10
C MET A 151 -5.84 -21.24 -1.16
N GLU A 152 -7.12 -21.60 -1.21
CA GLU A 152 -7.67 -22.49 -2.25
C GLU A 152 -7.48 -21.90 -3.66
N LYS A 153 -7.77 -20.61 -3.81
CA LYS A 153 -7.57 -19.86 -5.07
C LYS A 153 -6.11 -19.87 -5.55
N LEU A 154 -5.17 -19.89 -4.61
CA LEU A 154 -3.75 -20.03 -4.91
C LEU A 154 -3.33 -21.49 -5.15
N GLY A 155 -3.99 -22.45 -4.50
CA GLY A 155 -3.78 -23.89 -4.68
C GLY A 155 -4.04 -24.37 -6.10
N ASP A 156 -5.01 -23.76 -6.79
CA ASP A 156 -5.26 -23.98 -8.23
C ASP A 156 -4.05 -23.67 -9.12
N GLN A 157 -3.06 -22.94 -8.59
CA GLN A 157 -1.82 -22.60 -9.29
C GLN A 157 -0.64 -23.53 -8.99
N GLU A 158 -0.73 -24.44 -8.02
CA GLU A 158 0.38 -25.35 -7.68
C GLU A 158 0.79 -26.23 -8.87
N LEU A 159 -0.16 -26.54 -9.75
CA LEU A 159 0.06 -27.33 -10.97
C LEU A 159 0.74 -26.53 -12.11
N LEU A 160 0.85 -25.21 -11.99
CA LEU A 160 1.52 -24.35 -12.97
C LEU A 160 3.03 -24.40 -12.80
N SER A 161 3.78 -24.15 -13.87
CA SER A 161 5.24 -24.02 -13.80
C SER A 161 5.64 -22.89 -12.84
N PRO A 162 6.79 -22.95 -12.15
CA PRO A 162 7.21 -21.91 -11.20
C PRO A 162 7.28 -20.49 -11.78
N ALA A 163 7.46 -20.35 -13.09
CA ALA A 163 7.44 -19.07 -13.79
C ALA A 163 6.02 -18.48 -13.98
N GLN A 164 5.00 -19.34 -13.92
CA GLN A 164 3.58 -19.01 -14.08
C GLN A 164 2.83 -18.93 -12.74
N GLN A 165 3.43 -19.42 -11.65
CA GLN A 165 2.89 -19.31 -10.30
C GLN A 165 2.94 -17.86 -9.78
N ASP A 166 1.87 -17.44 -9.10
CA ASP A 166 1.85 -16.17 -8.40
C ASP A 166 3.00 -16.09 -7.38
N PRO A 167 3.61 -14.91 -7.20
CA PRO A 167 4.69 -14.71 -6.24
C PRO A 167 4.31 -15.11 -4.81
N TYR A 168 3.03 -15.02 -4.42
CA TYR A 168 2.57 -15.40 -3.08
C TYR A 168 2.81 -16.88 -2.79
N VAL A 169 2.57 -17.80 -3.73
CA VAL A 169 2.84 -19.24 -3.52
C VAL A 169 4.33 -19.50 -3.29
N ARG A 170 5.20 -18.66 -3.88
CA ARG A 170 6.65 -18.75 -3.74
C ARG A 170 7.15 -18.18 -2.41
N SER A 171 6.57 -17.08 -1.93
CA SER A 171 6.93 -16.49 -0.63
C SER A 171 6.25 -17.21 0.55
N HIS A 172 5.05 -17.73 0.34
CA HIS A 172 4.19 -18.43 1.30
C HIS A 172 3.83 -19.83 0.78
N PRO A 173 4.73 -20.83 0.89
CA PRO A 173 4.46 -22.18 0.40
C PRO A 173 3.17 -22.75 1.00
N LEU A 174 2.24 -23.12 0.13
CA LEU A 174 1.00 -23.77 0.52
C LEU A 174 1.27 -25.24 0.88
N THR A 175 0.51 -25.75 1.85
CA THR A 175 0.52 -27.17 2.19
C THR A 175 -0.88 -27.62 2.55
N ARG A 176 -1.19 -28.89 2.28
CA ARG A 176 -2.47 -29.50 2.68
C ARG A 176 -2.76 -29.34 4.18
N ASN A 177 -1.72 -29.41 5.02
CA ASN A 177 -1.87 -29.27 6.47
C ASN A 177 -2.32 -27.86 6.89
N ARG A 178 -1.84 -26.80 6.21
CA ARG A 178 -2.28 -25.42 6.48
C ARG A 178 -3.77 -25.25 6.15
N MET A 179 -4.19 -25.71 4.97
CA MET A 179 -5.60 -25.68 4.56
C MET A 179 -6.48 -26.51 5.50
N ALA A 180 -6.05 -27.71 5.89
CA ALA A 180 -6.77 -28.54 6.86
C ALA A 180 -6.89 -27.88 8.24
N THR A 181 -5.86 -27.15 8.69
CA THR A 181 -5.90 -26.41 9.96
C THR A 181 -6.98 -25.32 9.93
N LEU A 182 -7.05 -24.55 8.84
CA LEU A 182 -8.10 -23.54 8.64
C LEU A 182 -9.48 -24.18 8.53
N ALA A 183 -9.62 -25.27 7.77
CA ALA A 183 -10.88 -25.99 7.62
C ALA A 183 -11.41 -26.53 8.97
N ASN A 184 -10.56 -27.20 9.76
CA ASN A 184 -10.92 -27.70 11.09
C ASN A 184 -11.31 -26.58 12.06
N HIS A 185 -10.64 -25.42 11.98
CA HIS A 185 -11.02 -24.26 12.77
C HIS A 185 -12.39 -23.72 12.34
N ILE A 186 -12.67 -23.65 11.04
CA ILE A 186 -13.96 -23.22 10.50
C ILE A 186 -15.09 -24.16 10.93
N GLU A 187 -14.85 -25.46 11.07
CA GLU A 187 -15.88 -26.40 11.56
C GLU A 187 -16.26 -26.19 13.02
N THR A 188 -15.38 -25.59 13.83
CA THR A 188 -15.54 -25.49 15.28
C THR A 188 -15.78 -24.06 15.78
N SER A 189 -15.44 -23.05 14.98
CA SER A 189 -15.64 -21.64 15.32
C SER A 189 -17.10 -21.22 15.22
N LYS A 190 -17.54 -20.41 16.19
CA LYS A 190 -18.86 -19.75 16.17
C LYS A 190 -18.95 -18.59 15.18
N PHE A 191 -17.83 -18.11 14.65
CA PHE A 191 -17.77 -16.98 13.71
C PHE A 191 -17.58 -17.40 12.25
N SER A 192 -17.53 -18.71 11.97
CA SER A 192 -17.30 -19.26 10.63
C SER A 192 -18.27 -18.78 9.57
N ASP A 193 -19.52 -18.60 9.96
CA ASP A 193 -20.61 -18.14 9.09
C ASP A 193 -20.99 -16.69 9.36
N GLN A 194 -20.15 -15.95 10.09
CA GLN A 194 -20.32 -14.51 10.29
C GLN A 194 -20.12 -13.81 8.93
N PRO A 195 -21.18 -13.22 8.35
CA PRO A 195 -21.06 -12.57 7.05
C PRO A 195 -20.28 -11.27 7.16
N GLU A 196 -19.55 -10.89 6.11
CA GLU A 196 -19.00 -9.55 6.05
C GLU A 196 -20.13 -8.51 6.00
N THR A 197 -19.97 -7.41 6.72
CA THR A 197 -20.98 -6.35 6.74
C THR A 197 -21.26 -5.83 5.32
N GLU A 198 -22.51 -5.48 5.02
CA GLU A 198 -22.87 -4.91 3.71
C GLU A 198 -22.02 -3.69 3.37
N ARG A 199 -21.65 -2.88 4.38
CA ARG A 199 -20.72 -1.77 4.22
C ARG A 199 -19.37 -2.21 3.66
N PHE A 200 -18.78 -3.29 4.18
CA PHE A 200 -17.49 -3.80 3.69
C PHE A 200 -17.63 -4.37 2.28
N THR A 201 -18.70 -5.13 2.03
CA THR A 201 -19.00 -5.69 0.71
C THR A 201 -19.14 -4.59 -0.34
N ALA A 202 -19.91 -3.54 -0.06
CA ALA A 202 -20.07 -2.40 -0.95
C ALA A 202 -18.75 -1.64 -1.19
N LEU A 203 -17.98 -1.36 -0.13
CA LEU A 203 -16.67 -0.70 -0.26
C LEU A 203 -15.67 -1.55 -1.05
N HIS A 204 -15.71 -2.87 -0.89
CA HIS A 204 -14.88 -3.81 -1.64
C HIS A 204 -15.16 -3.79 -3.13
N ARG A 205 -16.43 -3.95 -3.51
CA ARG A 205 -16.86 -3.90 -4.91
C ARG A 205 -16.50 -2.57 -5.54
N ARG A 206 -16.72 -1.46 -4.82
CA ARG A 206 -16.34 -0.12 -5.29
C ARG A 206 -14.83 0.06 -5.44
N MET A 207 -14.03 -0.40 -4.46
CA MET A 207 -12.57 -0.36 -4.52
C MET A 207 -12.06 -1.13 -5.75
N LYS A 208 -12.58 -2.34 -5.99
CA LYS A 208 -12.28 -3.14 -7.17
C LYS A 208 -12.63 -2.40 -8.46
N ALA A 209 -13.82 -1.80 -8.53
CA ALA A 209 -14.27 -1.03 -9.70
C ALA A 209 -13.36 0.17 -9.99
N LYS A 210 -13.05 0.98 -8.97
CA LYS A 210 -12.13 2.12 -9.08
C LYS A 210 -10.77 1.67 -9.59
N LEU A 211 -10.17 0.72 -8.87
CA LEU A 211 -8.81 0.26 -9.15
C LEU A 211 -8.71 -0.39 -10.54
N PHE A 212 -9.67 -1.24 -10.90
CA PHE A 212 -9.71 -1.88 -12.22
C PHE A 212 -9.78 -0.85 -13.34
N ALA A 213 -10.66 0.16 -13.23
CA ALA A 213 -10.84 1.18 -14.25
C ALA A 213 -9.65 2.14 -14.39
N PHE A 214 -8.89 2.39 -13.31
CA PHE A 214 -7.63 3.16 -13.38
C PHE A 214 -6.45 2.36 -13.94
N LEU A 215 -6.45 1.04 -13.78
CA LEU A 215 -5.32 0.20 -14.20
C LEU A 215 -5.50 -0.43 -15.58
N ASN A 216 -6.73 -0.53 -16.10
CA ASN A 216 -7.02 -1.18 -17.37
C ASN A 216 -7.46 -0.18 -18.45
N PRO A 217 -7.24 -0.47 -19.74
CA PRO A 217 -7.76 0.34 -20.83
C PRO A 217 -9.29 0.42 -20.86
N TYR A 218 -9.83 1.42 -21.56
CA TYR A 218 -11.27 1.63 -21.74
C TYR A 218 -11.98 0.35 -22.22
N GLY A 219 -11.51 -0.26 -23.32
CA GLY A 219 -12.14 -1.45 -23.91
C GLY A 219 -12.26 -2.64 -22.96
N ARG A 220 -11.24 -2.87 -22.12
CA ARG A 220 -11.29 -3.92 -21.08
C ARG A 220 -12.25 -3.54 -19.95
N THR A 221 -12.27 -2.27 -19.56
CA THR A 221 -13.17 -1.77 -18.51
C THR A 221 -14.64 -1.94 -18.90
N ILE A 222 -15.04 -1.53 -20.10
CA ILE A 222 -16.45 -1.64 -20.54
C ILE A 222 -16.90 -3.08 -20.81
N ARG A 223 -15.97 -4.02 -21.02
CA ARG A 223 -16.28 -5.45 -21.16
C ARG A 223 -16.71 -6.06 -19.82
N ILE A 224 -16.08 -5.63 -18.73
CA ILE A 224 -16.40 -6.08 -17.37
C ILE A 224 -17.57 -5.26 -16.80
N TYR A 225 -17.48 -3.94 -16.89
CA TYR A 225 -18.48 -2.99 -16.43
C TYR A 225 -19.32 -2.50 -17.61
N LYS A 226 -20.34 -3.30 -17.95
CA LYS A 226 -21.15 -3.13 -19.17
C LYS A 226 -21.95 -1.84 -19.16
N THR A 227 -22.20 -1.28 -20.34
CA THR A 227 -22.93 -0.01 -20.50
C THR A 227 -24.39 -0.08 -20.07
N ASN A 228 -25.00 -1.27 -20.16
CA ASN A 228 -26.38 -1.55 -19.75
C ASN A 228 -26.51 -1.96 -18.28
N ASP A 229 -25.41 -2.11 -17.54
CA ASP A 229 -25.43 -2.40 -16.11
C ASP A 229 -25.58 -1.08 -15.31
N PRO A 230 -26.72 -0.85 -14.64
CA PRO A 230 -26.99 0.37 -13.90
C PRO A 230 -26.33 0.40 -12.51
N SER A 231 -25.61 -0.67 -12.12
CA SER A 231 -24.95 -0.75 -10.81
C SER A 231 -24.05 0.45 -10.55
N LEU A 232 -23.92 0.81 -9.27
CA LEU A 232 -23.06 1.88 -8.81
C LEU A 232 -21.62 1.65 -9.29
N GLU A 233 -21.13 0.42 -9.14
CA GLU A 233 -19.78 0.02 -9.50
C GLU A 233 -19.52 0.11 -11.00
N SER A 234 -20.49 -0.33 -11.82
CA SER A 234 -20.38 -0.20 -13.28
C SER A 234 -20.35 1.26 -13.70
N ARG A 235 -21.26 2.10 -13.18
CA ARG A 235 -21.26 3.53 -13.48
C ARG A 235 -19.98 4.21 -13.02
N TYR A 236 -19.46 3.84 -11.86
CA TYR A 236 -18.23 4.39 -11.30
C TYR A 236 -17.00 4.02 -12.14
N ALA A 237 -16.85 2.74 -12.50
CA ALA A 237 -15.78 2.28 -13.38
C ALA A 237 -15.85 2.91 -14.77
N ARG A 238 -17.06 3.03 -15.35
CA ARG A 238 -17.26 3.66 -16.66
C ARG A 238 -16.96 5.16 -16.62
N ALA A 239 -17.33 5.87 -15.55
CA ALA A 239 -16.98 7.28 -15.38
C ALA A 239 -15.46 7.47 -15.43
N ILE A 240 -14.70 6.63 -14.71
CA ILE A 240 -13.23 6.63 -14.73
C ILE A 240 -12.69 6.31 -16.13
N ALA A 241 -13.25 5.30 -16.81
CA ALA A 241 -12.80 4.88 -18.14
C ALA A 241 -12.98 5.98 -19.19
N GLU A 242 -14.12 6.69 -19.15
CA GLU A 242 -14.44 7.83 -20.01
C GLU A 242 -13.51 9.02 -19.77
N TYR A 243 -13.30 9.37 -18.50
CA TYR A 243 -12.42 10.47 -18.11
C TYR A 243 -10.97 10.22 -18.54
N ARG A 244 -10.45 8.99 -18.36
CA ARG A 244 -9.06 8.64 -18.71
C ARG A 244 -8.78 8.68 -20.21
N ARG A 245 -9.81 8.71 -21.06
CA ARG A 245 -9.71 8.93 -22.51
C ARG A 245 -10.12 10.35 -22.93
N THR A 246 -10.01 11.30 -21.99
CA THR A 246 -10.32 12.73 -22.15
C THR A 246 -11.75 13.03 -22.59
N ASN A 247 -12.69 12.09 -22.37
CA ASN A 247 -14.10 12.27 -22.70
C ASN A 247 -14.86 12.75 -21.46
N LEU A 248 -14.63 14.02 -21.11
CA LEU A 248 -15.04 14.55 -19.82
C LEU A 248 -16.56 14.62 -19.64
N GLU A 249 -17.32 15.05 -20.65
CA GLU A 249 -18.77 15.25 -20.50
C GLU A 249 -19.52 13.94 -20.18
N PRO A 250 -19.28 12.80 -20.88
CA PRO A 250 -19.86 11.52 -20.48
C PRO A 250 -19.40 11.04 -19.10
N ALA A 251 -18.15 11.28 -18.72
CA ALA A 251 -17.65 10.98 -17.39
C ALA A 251 -18.38 11.79 -16.31
N LEU A 252 -18.56 13.09 -16.53
CA LEU A 252 -19.28 13.99 -15.64
C LEU A 252 -20.76 13.61 -15.51
N LYS A 253 -21.41 13.21 -16.61
CA LYS A 253 -22.79 12.70 -16.56
C LYS A 253 -22.92 11.50 -15.62
N LEU A 254 -22.01 10.53 -15.75
CA LEU A 254 -22.02 9.32 -14.91
C LEU A 254 -21.76 9.64 -13.43
N ILE A 255 -20.72 10.43 -13.13
CA ILE A 255 -20.37 10.74 -11.74
C ILE A 255 -21.40 11.67 -11.07
N ASN A 256 -21.98 12.62 -11.81
CA ASN A 256 -23.04 13.48 -11.29
C ASN A 256 -24.32 12.68 -10.96
N GLY A 257 -24.64 11.64 -11.74
CA GLY A 257 -25.72 10.71 -11.40
C GLY A 257 -25.47 9.99 -10.08
N LEU A 258 -24.25 9.49 -9.87
CA LEU A 258 -23.86 8.87 -8.61
C LEU A 258 -23.88 9.85 -7.42
N ILE A 259 -23.46 11.12 -7.64
CA ILE A 259 -23.54 12.18 -6.62
C ILE A 259 -24.99 12.52 -6.28
N ALA A 260 -25.89 12.54 -7.27
CA ALA A 260 -27.32 12.82 -7.02
C ALA A 260 -27.97 11.74 -6.14
N GLU A 261 -27.61 10.48 -6.36
CA GLU A 261 -28.10 9.34 -5.55
C GLU A 261 -27.41 9.25 -4.18
N HIS A 262 -26.13 9.63 -4.10
CA HIS A 262 -25.30 9.53 -2.91
C HIS A 262 -24.56 10.85 -2.61
N PRO A 263 -25.29 11.92 -2.23
CA PRO A 263 -24.70 13.25 -2.09
C PRO A 263 -23.67 13.37 -0.97
N GLN A 264 -23.75 12.49 0.04
CA GLN A 264 -22.85 12.44 1.20
C GLN A 264 -21.68 11.46 0.99
N ASP A 265 -21.43 11.00 -0.23
CA ASP A 265 -20.29 10.13 -0.53
C ASP A 265 -19.06 10.96 -0.94
N PRO A 266 -18.02 11.05 -0.09
CA PRO A 266 -16.88 11.92 -0.37
C PRO A 266 -16.08 11.46 -1.59
N TYR A 267 -16.12 10.18 -1.94
CA TYR A 267 -15.31 9.60 -3.01
C TYR A 267 -15.86 9.90 -4.42
N PHE A 268 -17.14 10.22 -4.55
CA PHE A 268 -17.71 10.68 -5.81
C PHE A 268 -17.37 12.14 -6.08
N HIS A 269 -17.42 12.97 -5.04
CA HIS A 269 -16.96 14.36 -5.11
C HIS A 269 -15.45 14.45 -5.35
N GLU A 270 -14.66 13.60 -4.69
CA GLU A 270 -13.21 13.49 -4.93
C GLU A 270 -12.91 13.10 -6.38
N LEU A 271 -13.55 12.06 -6.92
CA LEU A 271 -13.34 11.66 -8.31
C LEU A 271 -13.76 12.76 -9.29
N LYS A 272 -14.90 13.43 -9.04
CA LYS A 272 -15.32 14.58 -9.85
C LYS A 272 -14.28 15.71 -9.82
N GLY A 273 -13.72 15.99 -8.64
CA GLY A 273 -12.60 16.93 -8.48
C GLY A 273 -11.41 16.54 -9.36
N GLN A 274 -11.02 15.26 -9.33
CA GLN A 274 -9.92 14.75 -10.16
C GLN A 274 -10.18 14.90 -11.66
N MET A 275 -11.38 14.51 -12.11
CA MET A 275 -11.79 14.63 -13.50
C MET A 275 -11.71 16.08 -14.00
N LEU A 276 -12.23 17.02 -13.22
CA LEU A 276 -12.21 18.45 -13.54
C LEU A 276 -10.79 19.01 -13.53
N PHE A 277 -10.02 18.70 -12.49
CA PHE A 277 -8.65 19.19 -12.30
C PHE A 277 -7.74 18.76 -13.47
N GLU A 278 -7.74 17.46 -13.80
CA GLU A 278 -6.87 16.91 -14.84
C GLU A 278 -7.31 17.28 -16.27
N ASN A 279 -8.52 17.83 -16.44
CA ASN A 279 -9.01 18.40 -17.71
C ASN A 279 -9.01 19.94 -17.70
N GLY A 280 -8.24 20.58 -16.80
CA GLY A 280 -8.02 22.03 -16.79
C GLY A 280 -9.14 22.87 -16.18
N ARG A 281 -10.22 22.26 -15.68
CA ARG A 281 -11.34 22.95 -15.00
C ARG A 281 -11.02 23.17 -13.51
N ILE A 282 -9.92 23.89 -13.25
CA ILE A 282 -9.31 24.02 -11.91
C ILE A 282 -10.28 24.62 -10.88
N ILE A 283 -10.95 25.73 -11.20
CA ILE A 283 -11.86 26.41 -10.26
C ILE A 283 -13.04 25.51 -9.88
N GLU A 284 -13.58 24.75 -10.82
CA GLU A 284 -14.67 23.80 -10.55
C GLU A 284 -14.20 22.60 -9.74
N SER A 285 -12.96 22.15 -9.96
CA SER A 285 -12.36 21.06 -9.16
C SER A 285 -12.23 21.43 -7.69
N ILE A 286 -11.89 22.68 -7.36
CA ILE A 286 -11.80 23.17 -5.98
C ILE A 286 -13.14 23.01 -5.26
N ARG A 287 -14.26 23.31 -5.94
CA ARG A 287 -15.60 23.13 -5.34
C ARG A 287 -15.87 21.66 -5.05
N ALA A 288 -15.61 20.76 -6.00
CA ALA A 288 -15.85 19.33 -5.83
C ALA A 288 -14.97 18.73 -4.71
N TYR A 289 -13.67 19.01 -4.71
CA TYR A 289 -12.78 18.62 -3.63
C TYR A 289 -13.15 19.25 -2.28
N GLY A 290 -13.63 20.50 -2.29
CA GLY A 290 -14.14 21.19 -1.11
C GLY A 290 -15.31 20.45 -0.47
N THR A 291 -16.30 20.03 -1.26
CA THR A 291 -17.40 19.19 -0.79
C THR A 291 -16.89 17.85 -0.23
N ALA A 292 -15.97 17.19 -0.94
CA ALA A 292 -15.38 15.94 -0.45
C ALA A 292 -14.67 16.12 0.91
N ALA A 293 -13.95 17.22 1.09
CA ALA A 293 -13.24 17.56 2.31
C ALA A 293 -14.17 18.06 3.44
N GLN A 294 -15.37 18.54 3.13
CA GLN A 294 -16.38 18.83 4.15
C GLN A 294 -17.00 17.54 4.69
N ILE A 295 -17.28 16.58 3.80
CA ILE A 295 -17.86 15.28 4.16
C ILE A 295 -16.83 14.41 4.90
N LEU A 296 -15.56 14.40 4.46
CA LEU A 296 -14.49 13.60 5.05
C LEU A 296 -13.28 14.48 5.40
N PRO A 297 -13.35 15.24 6.51
CA PRO A 297 -12.40 16.30 6.83
C PRO A 297 -10.99 15.84 7.17
N ASP A 298 -10.81 14.61 7.62
CA ASP A 298 -9.51 14.07 8.02
C ASP A 298 -8.80 13.28 6.91
N ALA A 299 -9.37 13.17 5.70
CA ALA A 299 -8.77 12.38 4.63
C ALA A 299 -7.54 13.08 4.00
N PRO A 300 -6.31 12.57 4.20
CA PRO A 300 -5.09 13.27 3.78
C PRO A 300 -4.99 13.42 2.26
N LEU A 301 -5.45 12.43 1.49
CA LEU A 301 -5.42 12.49 0.03
C LEU A 301 -6.40 13.54 -0.52
N ILE A 302 -7.63 13.59 0.01
CA ILE A 302 -8.63 14.60 -0.39
C ILE A 302 -8.12 16.00 -0.05
N ARG A 303 -7.56 16.18 1.15
CA ARG A 303 -6.97 17.45 1.60
C ARG A 303 -5.81 17.89 0.71
N ARG A 304 -4.89 16.97 0.38
CA ARG A 304 -3.79 17.23 -0.55
C ARG A 304 -4.32 17.65 -1.92
N ASP A 305 -5.29 16.93 -2.47
CA ASP A 305 -5.78 17.19 -3.83
C ASP A 305 -6.57 18.51 -3.91
N LEU A 306 -7.33 18.86 -2.86
CA LEU A 306 -7.91 20.19 -2.69
C LEU A 306 -6.84 21.29 -2.65
N ALA A 307 -5.81 21.12 -1.82
CA ALA A 307 -4.74 22.08 -1.69
C ALA A 307 -3.96 22.26 -3.00
N ARG A 308 -3.69 21.17 -3.72
CA ARG A 308 -3.08 21.20 -5.04
C ARG A 308 -3.94 22.02 -6.00
N ALA A 309 -5.24 21.77 -6.08
CA ALA A 309 -6.14 22.56 -6.91
C ALA A 309 -6.14 24.05 -6.55
N GLN A 310 -6.11 24.37 -5.25
CA GLN A 310 -6.01 25.75 -4.76
C GLN A 310 -4.70 26.45 -5.14
N ILE A 311 -3.56 25.73 -5.11
CA ILE A 311 -2.26 26.26 -5.54
C ILE A 311 -2.25 26.52 -7.04
N GLU A 312 -2.75 25.56 -7.84
CA GLU A 312 -2.74 25.62 -9.32
C GLU A 312 -3.73 26.64 -9.89
N ALA A 313 -4.73 27.08 -9.11
CA ALA A 313 -5.60 28.20 -9.48
C ALA A 313 -4.85 29.53 -9.60
N ASN A 314 -3.62 29.63 -9.07
CA ASN A 314 -2.78 30.84 -9.10
C ASN A 314 -3.47 32.10 -8.54
N ASP A 315 -4.44 31.94 -7.64
CA ASP A 315 -5.06 33.03 -6.89
C ASP A 315 -4.41 33.12 -5.49
N PRO A 316 -3.72 34.23 -5.17
CA PRO A 316 -3.12 34.44 -3.85
C PRO A 316 -4.09 34.28 -2.68
N LYS A 317 -5.38 34.57 -2.89
CA LYS A 317 -6.42 34.43 -1.85
C LYS A 317 -6.63 32.98 -1.40
N LEU A 318 -6.25 32.01 -2.22
CA LEU A 318 -6.42 30.58 -1.94
C LEU A 318 -5.22 29.95 -1.22
N LEU A 319 -4.07 30.64 -1.15
CA LEU A 319 -2.83 30.06 -0.61
C LEU A 319 -2.94 29.69 0.87
N ASN A 320 -3.55 30.53 1.70
CA ASN A 320 -3.75 30.22 3.12
C ASN A 320 -4.64 28.99 3.32
N ALA A 321 -5.69 28.84 2.49
CA ALA A 321 -6.54 27.66 2.53
C ALA A 321 -5.79 26.39 2.08
N ALA A 322 -4.92 26.51 1.07
CA ALA A 322 -4.07 25.40 0.63
C ALA A 322 -3.09 24.96 1.72
N ILE A 323 -2.45 25.90 2.41
CA ILE A 323 -1.56 25.64 3.56
C ILE A 323 -2.32 24.88 4.64
N ALA A 324 -3.48 25.36 5.07
CA ALA A 324 -4.28 24.70 6.11
C ALA A 324 -4.67 23.27 5.73
N ASN A 325 -5.06 23.03 4.47
CA ASN A 325 -5.36 21.69 3.98
C ASN A 325 -4.12 20.77 4.00
N LEU A 326 -2.94 21.27 3.61
CA LEU A 326 -1.70 20.50 3.63
C LEU A 326 -1.21 20.20 5.05
N GLU A 327 -1.39 21.11 5.99
CA GLU A 327 -1.10 20.87 7.41
C GLU A 327 -1.99 19.75 7.98
N ILE A 328 -3.29 19.74 7.65
CA ILE A 328 -4.19 18.63 8.01
C ILE A 328 -3.70 17.33 7.37
N ALA A 329 -3.35 17.34 6.07
CA ALA A 329 -2.85 16.15 5.38
C ALA A 329 -1.57 15.61 6.03
N LEU A 330 -0.60 16.48 6.37
CA LEU A 330 0.67 16.12 7.00
C LEU A 330 0.51 15.65 8.45
N SER A 331 -0.54 16.08 9.17
CA SER A 331 -0.86 15.57 10.50
C SER A 331 -1.24 14.08 10.50
N ARG A 332 -1.72 13.57 9.36
CA ARG A 332 -2.11 12.16 9.16
C ARG A 332 -1.08 11.36 8.35
N ASP A 333 -0.35 12.03 7.46
CA ASP A 333 0.65 11.43 6.58
C ASP A 333 1.89 12.33 6.46
N ARG A 334 2.74 12.30 7.50
CA ARG A 334 3.98 13.08 7.57
C ARG A 334 5.05 12.60 6.59
N GLU A 335 4.94 11.38 6.07
CA GLU A 335 5.94 10.77 5.18
C GLU A 335 5.68 11.04 3.69
N SER A 336 4.62 11.78 3.37
CA SER A 336 4.36 12.22 2.01
C SER A 336 5.29 13.36 1.59
N ALA A 337 6.35 13.01 0.85
CA ALA A 337 7.26 13.99 0.27
C ALA A 337 6.55 14.97 -0.68
N SER A 338 5.47 14.55 -1.35
CA SER A 338 4.68 15.43 -2.21
C SER A 338 3.85 16.44 -1.41
N ASN A 339 3.33 16.08 -0.24
CA ASN A 339 2.63 17.03 0.63
C ASN A 339 3.57 18.12 1.12
N TRP A 340 4.79 17.75 1.55
CA TRP A 340 5.83 18.72 1.91
C TRP A 340 6.22 19.61 0.72
N ARG A 341 6.32 19.05 -0.49
CA ARG A 341 6.59 19.83 -1.70
C ARG A 341 5.50 20.86 -1.97
N PHE A 342 4.23 20.48 -1.90
CA PHE A 342 3.12 21.42 -2.10
C PHE A 342 3.07 22.48 -1.00
N LEU A 343 3.38 22.12 0.25
CA LEU A 343 3.42 23.07 1.36
C LEU A 343 4.53 24.10 1.15
N ALA A 344 5.71 23.67 0.68
CA ALA A 344 6.78 24.57 0.29
C ALA A 344 6.35 25.55 -0.80
N ILE A 345 5.69 25.05 -1.86
CA ILE A 345 5.20 25.90 -2.96
C ILE A 345 4.20 26.94 -2.42
N ALA A 346 3.26 26.51 -1.56
CA ALA A 346 2.25 27.40 -1.01
C ALA A 346 2.87 28.49 -0.12
N HIS A 347 3.77 28.13 0.81
CA HIS A 347 4.49 29.11 1.64
C HIS A 347 5.32 30.08 0.81
N GLY A 348 6.09 29.58 -0.15
CA GLY A 348 6.92 30.41 -1.02
C GLY A 348 6.10 31.43 -1.81
N ARG A 349 4.96 31.01 -2.37
CA ARG A 349 4.01 31.90 -3.07
C ARG A 349 3.30 32.86 -2.13
N ASN A 350 3.13 32.49 -0.85
CA ASN A 350 2.54 33.33 0.19
C ASN A 350 3.56 34.28 0.85
N GLY A 351 4.80 34.33 0.35
CA GLY A 351 5.86 35.20 0.86
C GLY A 351 6.63 34.64 2.07
N ASP A 352 6.25 33.47 2.60
CA ASP A 352 6.91 32.85 3.76
C ASP A 352 8.08 31.95 3.33
N GLN A 353 9.20 32.59 2.98
CA GLN A 353 10.40 31.90 2.51
C GLN A 353 10.98 30.96 3.57
N GLY A 354 10.90 31.31 4.85
CA GLY A 354 11.43 30.48 5.93
C GLY A 354 10.70 29.15 6.05
N ARG A 355 9.35 29.17 6.08
CA ARG A 355 8.55 27.92 6.12
C ARG A 355 8.64 27.15 4.83
N SER A 356 8.80 27.84 3.69
CA SER A 356 9.11 27.18 2.43
C SER A 356 10.40 26.37 2.51
N TYR A 357 11.48 26.90 3.09
CA TYR A 357 12.73 26.18 3.23
C TYR A 357 12.63 25.01 4.22
N LEU A 358 11.90 25.16 5.33
CA LEU A 358 11.63 24.05 6.25
C LEU A 358 10.93 22.89 5.53
N ALA A 359 9.87 23.17 4.78
CA ALA A 359 9.12 22.16 4.05
C ALA A 359 9.96 21.48 2.95
N LEU A 360 10.83 22.22 2.25
CA LEU A 360 11.79 21.63 1.30
C LEU A 360 12.85 20.76 1.99
N GLY A 361 13.23 21.10 3.22
CA GLY A 361 14.12 20.29 4.06
C GLY A 361 13.50 18.92 4.39
N GLU A 362 12.26 18.92 4.86
CA GLU A 362 11.48 17.70 5.15
C GLU A 362 11.27 16.84 3.89
N GLU A 363 10.90 17.45 2.75
CA GLU A 363 10.82 16.77 1.44
C GLU A 363 12.15 16.07 1.08
N ALA A 364 13.27 16.77 1.27
CA ALA A 364 14.59 16.26 0.93
C ALA A 364 15.01 15.08 1.81
N LEU A 365 14.69 15.09 3.11
CA LEU A 365 14.93 13.97 4.01
C LEU A 365 14.17 12.71 3.54
N LEU A 366 12.87 12.85 3.25
CA LEU A 366 12.03 11.75 2.78
C LEU A 366 12.48 11.17 1.44
N ARG A 367 13.10 12.01 0.59
CA ARG A 367 13.69 11.57 -0.69
C ARG A 367 15.11 11.05 -0.58
N GLY A 368 15.67 10.95 0.63
CA GLY A 368 17.01 10.42 0.81
C GLY A 368 18.13 11.37 0.36
N LYS A 369 17.89 12.69 0.36
CA LYS A 369 18.82 13.72 -0.15
C LYS A 369 19.38 14.60 0.99
N PRO A 370 20.25 14.07 1.87
CA PRO A 370 20.73 14.82 3.03
C PRO A 370 21.45 16.15 2.73
N PRO A 371 22.28 16.29 1.66
CA PRO A 371 22.88 17.59 1.34
C PRO A 371 21.85 18.67 1.01
N VAL A 372 20.76 18.29 0.33
CA VAL A 372 19.67 19.22 0.00
C VAL A 372 18.90 19.60 1.26
N ALA A 373 18.60 18.62 2.13
CA ALA A 373 17.93 18.89 3.40
C ALA A 373 18.74 19.88 4.25
N ARG A 374 20.06 19.66 4.35
CA ARG A 374 20.97 20.52 5.12
C ARG A 374 21.03 21.95 4.56
N PHE A 375 21.11 22.07 3.24
CA PHE A 375 21.10 23.38 2.57
C PHE A 375 19.82 24.16 2.86
N GLN A 376 18.65 23.53 2.71
CA GLN A 376 17.36 24.20 2.94
C GLN A 376 17.16 24.56 4.42
N ALA A 377 17.44 23.64 5.34
CA ALA A 377 17.33 23.90 6.77
C ALA A 377 18.27 25.02 7.24
N GLY A 378 19.51 25.08 6.72
CA GLY A 378 20.44 26.17 7.00
C GLY A 378 19.89 27.54 6.55
N ARG A 379 19.25 27.61 5.38
CA ARG A 379 18.58 28.84 4.93
C ARG A 379 17.40 29.22 5.82
N ALA A 380 16.57 28.26 6.22
CA ALA A 380 15.47 28.50 7.15
C ALA A 380 15.96 29.03 8.50
N LYS A 381 16.99 28.39 9.07
CA LYS A 381 17.58 28.75 10.36
C LYS A 381 18.04 30.21 10.42
N ASN A 382 18.62 30.71 9.33
CA ASN A 382 19.08 32.11 9.22
C ASN A 382 17.95 33.14 9.17
N LEU A 383 16.71 32.72 8.89
CA LEU A 383 15.53 33.59 8.83
C LEU A 383 14.78 33.67 10.17
N TYR A 384 15.08 32.80 11.12
CA TYR A 384 14.35 32.70 12.39
C TYR A 384 15.22 32.99 13.60
N LYS A 385 14.62 33.61 14.62
CA LYS A 385 15.28 33.87 15.91
C LYS A 385 15.67 32.54 16.56
N ARG A 386 16.90 32.46 17.04
CA ARG A 386 17.39 31.29 17.79
C ARG A 386 16.43 30.91 18.92
N GLY A 387 16.05 29.63 18.96
CA GLY A 387 15.11 29.08 19.95
C GLY A 387 13.63 29.22 19.60
N SER A 388 13.27 29.85 18.49
CA SER A 388 11.87 29.79 18.00
C SER A 388 11.52 28.36 17.54
N ARG A 389 10.23 28.06 17.44
CA ARG A 389 9.74 26.77 16.95
C ARG A 389 10.33 26.43 15.57
N GLU A 390 10.28 27.38 14.65
CA GLU A 390 10.81 27.21 13.29
C GLU A 390 12.33 27.04 13.26
N TRP A 391 13.06 27.71 14.15
CA TRP A 391 14.50 27.53 14.29
C TRP A 391 14.83 26.13 14.82
N LEU A 392 14.09 25.64 15.81
CA LEU A 392 14.24 24.29 16.35
C LEU A 392 13.92 23.22 15.29
N GLN A 393 12.87 23.43 14.49
CA GLN A 393 12.57 22.53 13.38
C GLN A 393 13.71 22.49 12.35
N ALA A 394 14.35 23.63 12.06
CA ALA A 394 15.53 23.63 11.20
C ALA A 394 16.68 22.80 11.80
N GLU A 395 16.92 22.90 13.12
CA GLU A 395 17.92 22.05 13.79
C GLU A 395 17.58 20.56 13.68
N ASP A 396 16.31 20.19 13.89
CA ASP A 396 15.86 18.80 13.78
C ASP A 396 16.14 18.25 12.37
N ILE A 397 15.88 19.04 11.33
CA ILE A 397 16.17 18.66 9.94
C ILE A 397 17.68 18.50 9.71
N LEU A 398 18.50 19.40 10.26
CA LEU A 398 19.97 19.31 10.14
C LEU A 398 20.50 18.02 10.79
N LEU A 399 20.04 17.72 12.01
CA LEU A 399 20.40 16.51 12.73
C LEU A 399 19.97 15.24 11.98
N ALA A 400 18.73 15.22 11.48
CA ALA A 400 18.21 14.10 10.70
C ALA A 400 18.99 13.91 9.38
N ALA A 401 19.42 14.99 8.73
CA ALA A 401 20.23 14.92 7.51
C ALA A 401 21.60 14.28 7.79
N ASP A 402 22.24 14.63 8.90
CA ASP A 402 23.54 14.08 9.29
C ASP A 402 23.46 12.59 9.63
N ASP A 403 22.43 12.17 10.37
CA ASP A 403 22.19 10.75 10.67
C ASP A 403 21.91 9.93 9.40
N LEU A 404 21.08 10.46 8.51
CA LEU A 404 20.77 9.82 7.23
C LEU A 404 22.03 9.64 6.37
N GLU A 405 22.89 10.66 6.28
CA GLU A 405 24.14 10.58 5.52
C GLU A 405 25.10 9.54 6.13
N ARG A 406 25.24 9.49 7.45
CA ARG A 406 26.04 8.47 8.16
C ARG A 406 25.52 7.06 7.84
N THR A 407 24.21 6.87 7.90
CA THR A 407 23.56 5.58 7.59
C THR A 407 23.80 5.17 6.14
N GLN A 408 23.70 6.11 5.19
CA GLN A 408 23.99 5.85 3.77
C GLN A 408 25.46 5.47 3.54
N LYS A 409 26.41 6.14 4.19
CA LYS A 409 27.85 5.82 4.12
C LYS A 409 28.14 4.41 4.66
N ARG A 410 27.59 4.05 5.83
CA ARG A 410 27.73 2.70 6.40
C ARG A 410 27.21 1.62 5.45
N ARG A 411 26.04 1.82 4.83
CA ARG A 411 25.48 0.88 3.85
C ARG A 411 26.34 0.74 2.60
N LYS A 412 27.01 1.82 2.17
CA LYS A 412 27.94 1.78 1.02
C LYS A 412 29.23 1.02 1.34
N ASN A 413 29.73 1.13 2.57
CA ASN A 413 30.95 0.44 2.99
C ASN A 413 30.76 -1.06 3.28
N ASN A 414 29.50 -1.48 3.53
CA ASN A 414 29.13 -2.89 3.78
C ASN A 414 28.63 -3.62 2.52
N ARG A 415 28.67 -2.97 1.36
CA ARG A 415 28.40 -3.56 0.03
C ARG A 415 29.69 -3.59 -0.74
#